data_AF-A0AAW9J802-F1
#
_entry.id   AF-A0AAW9J802-F1
#
_cell.length_a   1.000
_cell.length_b   1.000
_cell.length_c   1.000
_cell.angle_alpha   90.00
_cell.angle_beta   90.00
_cell.angle_gamma   90.00
#
_symmetry.space_group_name_H-M   'P 1'
#
loop_
_entity.id
_entity.type
_entity.pdbx_description
1 polymer ?
#
loop_
_entity_poly.entity_id
_entity_poly.type
_entity_poly.pdbx_seq_one_letter_code
_entity_poly.pdbx_strand_id
1 'polypeptide(L)'
;IKRIVYSTYQAVSGAGMEGISDLENGLKGLSPKKFPYPIAGNCLPHIDVFLENGYTKEVIKMIKETKKILHNNNLKITATTVRVPVLNSHSESINIELEKPFELDDVIELFKNTKGLTVYDNIKEIKYPTALMVSGKDDVFVGRIRRDFSVNNGLNLWVVADNIRKGAALNAVQIAELLIRSDK
;
A
#
# COMPACT_ATOMS: atom_id res chain seq x y z
N ILE A 1 6.47 4.12 17.13
CA ILE A 1 5.44 3.17 16.66
C ILE A 1 5.76 1.82 17.27
N LYS A 2 4.78 1.12 17.86
CA LYS A 2 5.01 -0.15 18.55
C LYS A 2 4.87 -1.37 17.64
N ARG A 3 3.85 -1.38 16.77
CA ARG A 3 3.56 -2.51 15.87
C ARG A 3 2.85 -2.02 14.60
N ILE A 4 3.08 -2.70 13.49
CA ILE A 4 2.34 -2.50 12.24
C ILE A 4 1.89 -3.86 11.66
N VAL A 5 0.67 -3.92 11.15
CA VAL A 5 0.14 -5.04 10.37
C VAL A 5 -0.38 -4.50 9.04
N TYR A 6 0.12 -5.07 7.95
CA TYR A 6 -0.33 -4.74 6.60
C TYR A 6 -1.18 -5.86 6.02
N SER A 7 -2.21 -5.50 5.27
CA SER A 7 -2.86 -6.36 4.30
C SER A 7 -2.99 -5.58 2.99
N THR A 8 -2.26 -6.01 1.96
CA THR A 8 -2.19 -5.28 0.69
C THR A 8 -3.11 -5.90 -0.35
N TYR A 9 -3.62 -5.03 -1.21
CA TYR A 9 -4.49 -5.31 -2.33
C TYR A 9 -3.80 -4.71 -3.56
N GLN A 10 -2.79 -5.43 -4.06
CA GLN A 10 -1.90 -4.93 -5.09
C GLN A 10 -2.48 -5.16 -6.48
N ALA A 11 -2.48 -4.11 -7.29
CA ALA A 11 -2.89 -4.13 -8.69
C ALA A 11 -1.99 -4.99 -9.57
N VAL A 12 -2.51 -5.50 -10.68
CA VAL A 12 -1.80 -6.33 -11.64
C VAL A 12 -0.71 -5.58 -12.42
N SER A 13 -0.83 -4.25 -12.56
CA SER A 13 0.24 -3.44 -13.17
C SER A 13 1.58 -3.53 -12.44
N GLY A 14 1.58 -3.86 -11.14
CA GLY A 14 2.81 -4.10 -10.38
C GLY A 14 3.60 -5.33 -10.84
N ALA A 15 2.99 -6.22 -11.63
CA ALA A 15 3.66 -7.35 -12.29
C ALA A 15 4.05 -7.05 -13.75
N GLY A 16 3.93 -5.79 -14.19
CA GLY A 16 4.21 -5.33 -15.54
C GLY A 16 3.10 -5.67 -16.54
N MET A 17 3.40 -5.50 -17.84
CA MET A 17 2.45 -5.72 -18.93
C MET A 17 1.87 -7.14 -18.95
N GLU A 18 2.65 -8.15 -18.55
CA GLU A 18 2.17 -9.53 -18.50
C GLU A 18 1.07 -9.72 -17.44
N GLY A 19 1.17 -9.04 -16.29
CA GLY A 19 0.13 -9.08 -15.26
C GLY A 19 -1.18 -8.42 -15.72
N ILE A 20 -1.07 -7.30 -16.44
CA ILE A 20 -2.22 -6.64 -17.07
C ILE A 20 -2.87 -7.58 -18.10
N SER A 21 -2.05 -8.18 -18.97
CA SER A 21 -2.52 -9.12 -19.99
C SER A 21 -3.23 -10.32 -19.37
N ASP A 22 -2.72 -10.88 -18.27
CA ASP A 22 -3.37 -11.99 -17.57
C ASP A 22 -4.76 -11.65 -17.03
N LEU A 23 -4.98 -10.43 -16.55
CA LEU A 23 -6.31 -9.99 -16.13
C LEU A 23 -7.25 -9.87 -17.34
N GLU A 24 -6.80 -9.22 -18.42
CA GLU A 24 -7.59 -9.05 -19.65
C GLU A 24 -7.92 -10.39 -20.32
N ASN A 25 -6.96 -11.32 -20.34
CA ASN A 25 -7.11 -12.67 -20.85
C ASN A 25 -8.07 -13.49 -19.99
N GLY A 26 -7.94 -13.40 -18.66
CA GLY A 26 -8.83 -14.09 -17.72
C GLY A 26 -10.29 -13.64 -17.86
N LEU A 27 -10.55 -12.35 -18.12
CA LEU A 27 -11.90 -11.84 -18.40
C LEU A 27 -12.50 -12.41 -19.70
N LYS A 28 -11.66 -12.92 -20.61
CA LYS A 28 -12.05 -13.62 -21.85
C LYS A 28 -12.06 -15.15 -21.70
N GLY A 29 -11.84 -15.67 -20.49
CA GLY A 29 -11.76 -17.11 -20.22
C GLY A 29 -10.45 -17.78 -20.65
N LEU A 30 -9.40 -17.01 -20.91
CA LEU A 30 -8.08 -17.53 -21.30
C LEU A 30 -7.20 -17.79 -20.06
N SER A 31 -6.36 -18.82 -20.13
CA SER A 31 -5.42 -19.18 -19.07
C SER A 31 -4.35 -18.11 -18.84
N PRO A 32 -3.91 -17.90 -17.57
CA PRO A 32 -2.84 -16.97 -17.25
C PRO A 32 -1.49 -17.46 -17.78
N LYS A 33 -0.58 -16.53 -18.08
CA LYS A 33 0.80 -16.80 -18.49
C LYS A 33 1.81 -16.34 -17.44
N LYS A 34 1.50 -15.27 -16.70
CA LYS A 34 2.36 -14.68 -15.67
C LYS A 34 2.06 -15.23 -14.28
N PHE A 35 0.79 -15.25 -13.92
CA PHE A 35 0.35 -15.72 -12.62
C PHE A 35 0.13 -17.24 -12.65
N PRO A 36 0.36 -17.95 -11.53
CA PRO A 36 0.14 -19.39 -11.47
C PRO A 36 -1.34 -19.79 -11.50
N TYR A 37 -2.24 -18.84 -11.21
CA TYR A 37 -3.68 -19.03 -11.20
C TYR A 37 -4.39 -17.83 -11.84
N PRO A 38 -5.61 -18.00 -12.38
CA PRO A 38 -6.37 -16.89 -12.95
C PRO A 38 -6.57 -15.77 -11.93
N ILE A 39 -6.29 -14.53 -12.32
CA ILE A 39 -6.48 -13.35 -11.48
C ILE A 39 -7.88 -12.74 -11.63
N ALA A 40 -8.53 -12.87 -12.79
CA ALA A 40 -9.87 -12.35 -13.02
C ALA A 40 -10.89 -13.00 -12.05
N GLY A 41 -11.57 -12.16 -11.25
CA GLY A 41 -12.52 -12.63 -10.25
C GLY A 41 -11.89 -13.33 -9.04
N ASN A 42 -10.57 -13.19 -8.81
CA ASN A 42 -9.84 -13.95 -7.79
C ASN A 42 -8.86 -13.08 -6.98
N CYS A 43 -8.42 -13.59 -5.82
CA CYS A 43 -7.38 -12.99 -4.99
C CYS A 43 -6.22 -13.98 -4.85
N LEU A 44 -5.00 -13.59 -5.23
CA LEU A 44 -3.83 -14.45 -5.12
C LEU A 44 -2.98 -14.01 -3.92
N PRO A 45 -2.94 -14.77 -2.81
CA PRO A 45 -2.28 -14.39 -1.57
C PRO A 45 -0.76 -14.68 -1.59
N HIS A 46 -0.12 -14.43 -2.73
CA HIS A 46 1.32 -14.48 -2.86
C HIS A 46 1.77 -13.48 -3.93
N ILE A 47 2.83 -12.74 -3.61
CA ILE A 47 3.52 -11.87 -4.55
C ILE A 47 5.01 -12.15 -4.41
N ASP A 48 5.67 -12.37 -5.55
CA ASP A 48 7.02 -12.94 -5.63
C ASP A 48 7.05 -14.38 -5.08
N VAL A 49 8.23 -14.96 -4.93
CA VAL A 49 8.40 -16.36 -4.50
C VAL A 49 8.27 -16.51 -2.98
N PHE A 50 7.82 -17.69 -2.56
CA PHE A 50 7.87 -18.10 -1.16
C PHE A 50 9.30 -18.34 -0.67
N LEU A 51 9.51 -18.12 0.61
CA LEU A 51 10.71 -18.43 1.36
C LEU A 51 10.44 -19.62 2.28
N GLU A 52 11.50 -20.21 2.84
CA GLU A 52 11.42 -21.41 3.69
C GLU A 52 10.51 -21.24 4.92
N ASN A 53 10.38 -20.00 5.42
CA ASN A 53 9.54 -19.69 6.58
C ASN A 53 8.06 -19.42 6.23
N GLY A 54 7.64 -19.67 4.99
CA GLY A 54 6.27 -19.48 4.52
C GLY A 54 5.90 -18.04 4.14
N TYR A 55 6.78 -17.06 4.33
CA TYR A 55 6.59 -15.69 3.84
C TYR A 55 6.98 -15.60 2.37
N THR A 56 6.41 -14.65 1.62
CA THR A 56 6.93 -14.31 0.29
C THR A 56 8.03 -13.25 0.36
N LYS A 57 8.85 -13.15 -0.69
CA LYS A 57 9.85 -12.08 -0.81
C LYS A 57 9.25 -10.68 -0.71
N GLU A 58 8.07 -10.45 -1.28
CA GLU A 58 7.40 -9.14 -1.18
C GLU A 58 7.05 -8.80 0.27
N VAL A 59 6.54 -9.77 1.05
CA VAL A 59 6.25 -9.55 2.48
C VAL A 59 7.53 -9.20 3.25
N ILE A 60 8.63 -9.93 3.01
CA ILE A 60 9.92 -9.64 3.66
C ILE A 60 10.48 -8.28 3.23
N LYS A 61 10.31 -7.91 1.96
CA LYS A 61 10.72 -6.61 1.43
C LYS A 61 10.00 -5.48 2.17
N MET A 62 8.66 -5.52 2.27
CA MET A 62 7.89 -4.51 3.01
C MET A 62 8.37 -4.37 4.46
N ILE A 63 8.59 -5.48 5.16
CA ILE A 63 9.08 -5.47 6.55
C ILE A 63 10.47 -4.82 6.63
N LYS A 64 11.42 -5.25 5.80
CA LYS A 64 12.81 -4.76 5.84
C LYS A 64 12.91 -3.29 5.43
N GLU A 65 12.22 -2.90 4.36
CA GLU A 65 12.22 -1.51 3.88
C GLU A 65 11.59 -0.57 4.90
N THR A 66 10.46 -0.95 5.52
CA THR A 66 9.83 -0.14 6.57
C THR A 66 10.76 0.07 7.76
N LYS A 67 11.40 -1.00 8.24
CA LYS A 67 12.40 -0.91 9.32
C LYS A 67 13.56 0.01 8.97
N LYS A 68 14.06 -0.09 7.74
CA LYS A 68 15.16 0.73 7.22
C LYS A 68 14.76 2.20 7.12
N ILE A 69 13.60 2.51 6.54
CA ILE A 69 13.08 3.87 6.34
C ILE A 69 12.81 4.55 7.69
N LEU A 70 12.26 3.82 8.66
CA LEU A 70 11.96 4.34 9.99
C LEU A 70 13.15 4.26 10.96
N HIS A 71 14.33 3.83 10.49
CA HIS A 71 15.53 3.64 11.30
C HIS A 71 15.29 2.82 12.59
N ASN A 72 14.41 1.81 12.53
CA ASN A 72 14.02 1.00 13.70
C ASN A 72 13.97 -0.50 13.35
N ASN A 73 15.07 -1.20 13.60
CA ASN A 73 15.19 -2.64 13.35
C ASN A 73 14.32 -3.50 14.28
N ASN A 74 13.96 -2.97 15.45
CA ASN A 74 13.17 -3.66 16.47
C ASN A 74 11.65 -3.48 16.28
N LEU A 75 11.23 -2.68 15.30
CA LEU A 75 9.82 -2.46 15.00
C LEU A 75 9.12 -3.79 14.66
N LYS A 76 8.01 -4.07 15.35
CA LYS A 76 7.25 -5.29 15.13
C LYS A 76 6.34 -5.11 13.91
N ILE A 77 6.59 -5.88 12.86
CA ILE A 77 5.84 -5.79 11.61
C ILE A 77 5.49 -7.19 11.13
N THR A 78 4.25 -7.37 10.68
CA THR A 78 3.86 -8.48 9.81
C THR A 78 2.99 -7.95 8.68
N ALA A 79 2.88 -8.73 7.60
CA ALA A 79 2.17 -8.33 6.41
C ALA A 79 1.63 -9.55 5.67
N THR A 80 0.54 -9.35 4.92
CA THR A 80 0.07 -10.28 3.90
C THR A 80 -0.12 -9.52 2.62
N THR A 81 0.53 -9.98 1.54
CA THR A 81 0.49 -9.32 0.25
C THR A 81 -0.36 -10.12 -0.74
N VAL A 82 -1.38 -9.47 -1.28
CA VAL A 82 -2.37 -10.13 -2.14
C VAL A 82 -2.45 -9.41 -3.48
N ARG A 83 -2.30 -10.16 -4.57
CA ARG A 83 -2.61 -9.65 -5.91
C ARG A 83 -4.12 -9.74 -6.14
N VAL A 84 -4.73 -8.64 -6.56
CA VAL A 84 -6.18 -8.52 -6.78
C VAL A 84 -6.48 -8.11 -8.23
N PRO A 85 -7.72 -8.29 -8.74
CA PRO A 85 -8.06 -7.99 -10.14
C PRO A 85 -8.32 -6.49 -10.34
N VAL A 86 -7.35 -5.68 -9.95
CA VAL A 86 -7.33 -4.23 -10.11
C VAL A 86 -6.22 -3.89 -11.09
N LEU A 87 -6.53 -3.11 -12.13
CA LEU A 87 -5.57 -2.77 -13.18
C LEU A 87 -4.38 -1.97 -12.65
N ASN A 88 -4.64 -0.87 -11.95
CA ASN A 88 -3.63 0.05 -11.45
C ASN A 88 -3.98 0.60 -10.06
N SER A 89 -2.96 1.11 -9.36
CA SER A 89 -2.97 1.58 -7.97
C SER A 89 -3.06 0.45 -6.94
N HIS A 90 -2.17 0.48 -5.94
CA HIS A 90 -2.22 -0.44 -4.82
C HIS A 90 -3.11 0.15 -3.73
N SER A 91 -3.83 -0.73 -3.03
CA SER A 91 -4.56 -0.36 -1.81
C SER A 91 -4.04 -1.17 -0.62
N GLU A 92 -4.07 -0.60 0.57
CA GLU A 92 -3.55 -1.23 1.78
C GLU A 92 -4.49 -0.95 2.96
N SER A 93 -4.86 -2.02 3.66
CA SER A 93 -5.39 -1.92 5.02
C SER A 93 -4.21 -1.99 5.98
N ILE A 94 -4.04 -0.93 6.78
CA ILE A 94 -2.92 -0.79 7.71
C ILE A 94 -3.46 -0.66 9.13
N ASN A 95 -3.02 -1.55 10.02
CA ASN A 95 -3.27 -1.47 11.46
C ASN A 95 -1.97 -1.12 12.17
N ILE A 96 -1.99 -0.06 12.97
CA ILE A 96 -0.82 0.50 13.65
C ILE A 96 -1.14 0.55 15.14
N GLU A 97 -0.20 0.12 15.97
CA GLU A 97 -0.22 0.34 17.41
C GLU A 97 0.82 1.41 17.77
N LEU A 98 0.38 2.52 18.36
CA LEU A 98 1.25 3.62 18.79
C LEU A 98 1.76 3.39 20.22
N GLU A 99 2.88 4.03 20.56
CA GLU A 99 3.47 3.92 21.90
C GLU A 99 2.70 4.71 22.95
N LYS A 100 2.10 5.82 22.53
CA LYS A 100 1.36 6.74 23.39
C LYS A 100 -0.10 6.84 22.92
N PRO A 101 -1.02 7.22 23.81
CA PRO A 101 -2.36 7.67 23.43
C PRO A 101 -2.27 8.79 22.40
N PHE A 102 -3.31 8.92 21.58
CA PHE A 102 -3.40 9.89 20.50
C PHE A 102 -4.84 10.35 20.36
N GLU A 103 -5.07 11.56 19.84
CA GLU A 103 -6.39 11.98 19.37
C GLU A 103 -6.51 11.81 17.85
N LEU A 104 -7.72 11.43 17.40
CA LEU A 104 -7.93 11.15 15.98
C LEU A 104 -7.82 12.42 15.13
N ASP A 105 -8.28 13.55 15.67
CA ASP A 105 -8.22 14.84 14.99
C ASP A 105 -6.77 15.29 14.75
N ASP A 106 -5.87 15.10 15.72
CA ASP A 106 -4.43 15.38 15.58
C ASP A 106 -3.81 14.57 14.43
N VAL A 107 -4.18 13.28 14.31
CA VAL A 107 -3.70 12.40 13.23
C VAL A 107 -4.21 12.88 11.87
N ILE A 108 -5.49 13.24 11.80
CA ILE A 108 -6.10 13.74 10.55
C ILE A 108 -5.48 15.07 10.13
N GLU A 109 -5.28 16.00 11.07
CA GLU A 109 -4.64 17.29 10.82
C GLU A 109 -3.19 17.11 10.36
N LEU A 110 -2.43 16.22 11.01
CA LEU A 110 -1.08 15.86 10.57
C LEU A 110 -1.05 15.38 9.13
N PHE A 111 -1.96 14.46 8.76
CA PHE A 111 -2.02 13.95 7.39
C PHE A 111 -2.43 15.02 6.37
N LYS A 112 -3.38 15.90 6.70
CA LYS A 112 -3.76 17.03 5.83
C LYS A 112 -2.61 18.00 5.57
N ASN A 113 -1.74 18.19 6.57
CA ASN A 113 -0.60 19.10 6.49
C ASN A 113 0.66 18.44 5.92
N THR A 114 0.63 17.13 5.64
CA THR A 114 1.78 16.41 5.08
C THR A 114 1.78 16.48 3.55
N LYS A 115 2.83 17.08 2.98
CA LYS A 115 2.99 17.19 1.53
C LYS A 115 3.01 15.80 0.86
N GLY A 116 2.21 15.64 -0.19
CA GLY A 116 2.09 14.38 -0.95
C GLY A 116 1.16 13.35 -0.31
N LEU A 117 0.49 13.71 0.80
CA LEU A 117 -0.67 12.99 1.33
C LEU A 117 -1.94 13.78 1.02
N THR A 118 -2.98 13.07 0.58
CA THR A 118 -4.33 13.62 0.48
C THR A 118 -5.27 12.82 1.39
N VAL A 119 -5.89 13.48 2.37
CA VAL A 119 -6.95 12.88 3.20
C VAL A 119 -8.26 12.90 2.40
N TYR A 120 -8.79 11.72 2.08
CA TYR A 120 -10.08 11.55 1.41
C TYR A 120 -10.95 10.63 2.27
N ASP A 121 -11.53 11.21 3.32
CA ASP A 121 -12.28 10.47 4.34
C ASP A 121 -13.50 11.25 4.81
N ASN A 122 -14.68 10.85 4.35
CA ASN A 122 -15.95 11.35 4.86
C ASN A 122 -16.99 10.22 4.79
N ILE A 123 -17.18 9.54 5.93
CA ILE A 123 -18.10 8.40 6.03
C ILE A 123 -19.58 8.79 5.83
N LYS A 124 -19.96 10.04 6.13
CA LYS A 124 -21.34 10.52 5.94
C LYS A 124 -21.69 10.69 4.46
N GLU A 125 -20.68 10.99 3.64
CA GLU A 125 -20.80 11.17 2.19
C GLU A 125 -20.23 9.98 1.40
N ILE A 126 -19.88 8.86 2.07
CA ILE A 126 -19.32 7.65 1.44
C ILE A 126 -18.03 7.97 0.64
N LYS A 127 -17.16 8.83 1.19
CA LYS A 127 -15.86 9.18 0.61
C LYS A 127 -14.74 8.39 1.28
N TYR A 128 -14.05 7.58 0.50
CA TYR A 128 -12.83 6.85 0.85
C TYR A 128 -12.05 6.56 -0.44
N PRO A 129 -10.71 6.47 -0.39
CA PRO A 129 -9.94 6.35 -1.61
C PRO A 129 -10.12 4.96 -2.22
N THR A 130 -10.21 4.91 -3.55
CA THR A 130 -10.29 3.68 -4.33
C THR A 130 -9.22 3.67 -5.40
N ALA A 131 -8.79 2.48 -5.82
CA ALA A 131 -7.72 2.33 -6.81
C ALA A 131 -8.00 3.08 -8.12
N LEU A 132 -9.24 3.04 -8.60
CA LEU A 132 -9.68 3.74 -9.81
C LEU A 132 -9.59 5.27 -9.67
N MET A 133 -10.01 5.81 -8.52
CA MET A 133 -9.95 7.25 -8.26
C MET A 133 -8.50 7.77 -8.22
N VAL A 134 -7.60 6.98 -7.65
CA VAL A 134 -6.21 7.38 -7.39
C VAL A 134 -5.29 7.14 -8.58
N SER A 135 -5.68 6.30 -9.53
CA SER A 135 -4.88 6.02 -10.73
C SER A 135 -4.52 7.31 -11.47
N GLY A 136 -3.23 7.47 -11.78
CA GLY A 136 -2.66 8.64 -12.45
C GLY A 136 -2.41 9.85 -11.54
N LYS A 137 -2.69 9.78 -10.24
CA LYS A 137 -2.41 10.85 -9.26
C LYS A 137 -1.00 10.69 -8.66
N ASP A 138 -0.42 11.82 -8.26
CA ASP A 138 0.91 11.88 -7.65
C ASP A 138 0.89 11.63 -6.13
N ASP A 139 -0.21 12.00 -5.48
CA ASP A 139 -0.37 11.89 -4.04
C ASP A 139 -0.72 10.47 -3.58
N VAL A 140 -0.35 10.16 -2.33
CA VAL A 140 -0.86 9.01 -1.61
C VAL A 140 -2.15 9.42 -0.90
N PHE A 141 -3.23 8.68 -1.13
CA PHE A 141 -4.52 8.97 -0.54
C PHE A 141 -4.75 8.12 0.69
N VAL A 142 -5.24 8.74 1.76
CA VAL A 142 -5.59 8.05 3.02
C VAL A 142 -7.03 8.31 3.39
N GLY A 143 -7.71 7.28 3.88
CA GLY A 143 -9.05 7.37 4.44
C GLY A 143 -9.36 6.20 5.38
N ARG A 144 -10.63 6.05 5.76
CA ARG A 144 -11.08 5.07 6.77
C ARG A 144 -10.26 5.15 8.08
N ILE A 145 -9.83 6.36 8.43
CA ILE A 145 -8.99 6.68 9.58
C ILE A 145 -9.86 6.53 10.83
N ARG A 146 -9.53 5.57 11.68
CA ARG A 146 -10.32 5.28 12.89
C ARG A 146 -9.50 4.57 13.94
N ARG A 147 -9.91 4.67 15.19
CA ARG A 147 -9.33 3.88 16.28
C ARG A 147 -9.55 2.38 16.05
N ASP A 148 -8.58 1.59 16.44
CA ASP A 148 -8.72 0.16 16.67
C ASP A 148 -8.94 -0.07 18.16
N PHE A 149 -10.16 -0.48 18.53
CA PHE A 149 -10.54 -0.69 19.92
C PHE A 149 -10.09 -2.04 20.49
N SER A 150 -9.45 -2.89 19.70
CA SER A 150 -8.93 -4.18 20.18
C SER A 150 -7.59 -4.05 20.94
N VAL A 151 -6.91 -2.91 20.83
CA VAL A 151 -5.65 -2.60 21.52
C VAL A 151 -5.64 -1.14 22.01
N ASN A 152 -4.85 -0.83 23.04
CA ASN A 152 -4.92 0.46 23.75
C ASN A 152 -4.72 1.70 22.85
N ASN A 153 -3.71 1.66 21.95
CA ASN A 153 -3.32 2.80 21.11
C ASN A 153 -3.38 2.42 19.63
N GLY A 154 -4.45 1.72 19.23
CA GLY A 154 -4.61 1.21 17.88
C GLY A 154 -5.22 2.21 16.89
N LEU A 155 -4.69 2.26 15.67
CA LEU A 155 -5.13 3.09 14.56
C LEU A 155 -5.27 2.22 13.30
N ASN A 156 -6.40 2.34 12.61
CA ASN A 156 -6.64 1.72 11.32
C ASN A 156 -6.65 2.77 10.21
N LEU A 157 -6.01 2.46 9.09
CA LEU A 157 -5.95 3.28 7.89
C LEU A 157 -6.29 2.44 6.65
N TRP A 158 -6.88 3.10 5.66
CA TRP A 158 -6.98 2.61 4.29
C TRP A 158 -6.19 3.56 3.39
N VAL A 159 -5.14 3.04 2.75
CA VAL A 159 -4.20 3.82 1.95
C VAL A 159 -4.26 3.36 0.51
N VAL A 160 -4.26 4.28 -0.45
CA VAL A 160 -4.23 3.98 -1.88
C VAL A 160 -3.24 4.90 -2.57
N ALA A 161 -2.41 4.35 -3.45
CA ALA A 161 -1.46 5.12 -4.26
C ALA A 161 -1.28 4.48 -5.64
N ASP A 162 -1.03 5.31 -6.65
CA ASP A 162 -0.61 4.82 -7.97
C ASP A 162 0.78 4.16 -7.84
N ASN A 163 0.83 2.84 -8.05
CA ASN A 163 2.03 2.05 -7.84
C ASN A 163 3.09 2.24 -8.92
N ILE A 164 2.71 2.66 -10.13
CA ILE A 164 3.67 2.93 -11.21
C ILE A 164 4.24 4.34 -11.02
N ARG A 165 3.37 5.29 -10.69
CA ARG A 165 3.72 6.70 -10.60
C ARG A 165 4.35 7.02 -9.26
N LYS A 166 3.58 7.06 -8.16
CA LYS A 166 4.13 7.35 -6.83
C LYS A 166 5.02 6.21 -6.32
N GLY A 167 4.59 4.96 -6.51
CA GLY A 167 5.30 3.77 -6.04
C GLY A 167 6.67 3.52 -6.69
N ALA A 168 6.95 4.13 -7.85
CA ALA A 168 8.23 3.97 -8.55
C ALA A 168 8.75 5.29 -9.13
N ALA A 169 8.13 5.82 -10.18
CA ALA A 169 8.70 6.89 -11.00
C ALA A 169 8.88 8.23 -10.25
N LEU A 170 7.84 8.71 -9.58
CA LEU A 170 7.85 10.01 -8.89
C LEU A 170 8.77 10.00 -7.68
N ASN A 171 8.83 8.90 -6.92
CA ASN A 171 9.79 8.78 -5.81
C ASN A 171 11.23 8.89 -6.31
N ALA A 172 11.56 8.26 -7.44
CA ALA A 172 12.91 8.36 -8.02
C ALA A 172 13.25 9.80 -8.45
N VAL A 173 12.30 10.50 -9.12
CA VAL A 173 12.47 11.91 -9.50
C VAL A 173 12.61 12.80 -8.27
N GLN A 174 11.77 12.62 -7.25
CA GLN A 174 11.82 13.42 -6.02
C GLN A 174 13.14 13.24 -5.26
N ILE A 175 13.68 12.03 -5.22
CA ILE A 175 15.02 11.78 -4.65
C ILE A 175 16.09 12.53 -5.46
N ALA A 176 16.04 12.48 -6.79
CA ALA A 176 16.98 13.21 -7.64
C ALA A 176 16.87 14.73 -7.47
N GLU A 177 15.67 15.28 -7.37
CA GLU A 177 15.43 16.71 -7.11
C GLU A 177 16.01 17.15 -5.76
N LEU A 178 15.88 16.32 -4.72
CA LEU A 178 16.46 16.60 -3.41
C LEU A 178 17.98 16.59 -3.44
N LEU A 179 18.61 15.65 -4.15
CA LEU A 179 20.06 15.59 -4.31
C LEU A 179 20.58 16.85 -5.03
N ILE A 180 19.98 17.23 -6.16
CA ILE A 180 20.36 18.44 -6.90
C ILE A 180 20.21 19.71 -6.07
N ARG A 181 19.20 19.79 -5.20
CA ARG A 181 19.01 20.93 -4.28
C ARG A 181 20.01 20.93 -3.12
N SER A 182 20.52 19.77 -2.72
CA SER A 182 21.45 19.62 -1.59
C SER A 182 22.92 19.79 -2.01
N ASP A 183 23.22 19.69 -3.31
CA ASP A 183 24.56 19.95 -3.90
C ASP A 183 24.82 21.45 -4.20
N LYS A 184 23.93 22.35 -3.76
CA LYS A 184 24.09 23.82 -3.81
C LYS A 184 24.21 24.40 -2.41
#